data_AF-A0A1G9UYM6-F1
#
_entry.id   AF-A0A1G9UYM6-F1
#
_cell.length_a   1.000
_cell.length_b   1.000
_cell.length_c   1.000
_cell.angle_alpha   90.00
_cell.angle_beta   90.00
_cell.angle_gamma   90.00
#
_symmetry.space_group_name_H-M   'P 1'
#
loop_
_entity.id
_entity.type
_entity.pdbx_description
1 polymer ?
#
loop_
_entity_poly.entity_id
_entity_poly.type
_entity_poly.pdbx_seq_one_letter_code
_entity_poly.pdbx_strand_id
1 'polypeptide(L)'
;MERRTRRSSRLKGFRFLVVPGDNAATRLGALDEVFHDEPVDGVIHVVANGYATPRRPAGTTGAATATLEEQLAAELEDWAITAHRIASMAVRRDRPVWLVIAVTKADLYADDLDDVVDYYSPGSGSPFAAKLDELRALAGSAKLSVDVLPVSSQGGDRNSAISSKKSSAMVDALAVRLAQLSGHV
;
A
#
# COMPACT_ATOMS: atom_id res chain seq x y z
N MET A 1 6.22 1.81 -17.05
CA MET A 1 5.93 0.60 -16.26
C MET A 1 7.19 -0.26 -16.18
N GLU A 2 7.78 -0.44 -14.99
CA GLU A 2 8.96 -1.29 -14.84
C GLU A 2 8.51 -2.75 -14.70
N ARG A 3 8.87 -3.60 -15.67
CA ARG A 3 8.60 -5.05 -15.65
C ARG A 3 9.86 -5.78 -15.21
N ARG A 4 9.99 -6.09 -13.91
CA ARG A 4 11.06 -6.98 -13.43
C ARG A 4 10.58 -8.42 -13.45
N THR A 5 11.06 -9.19 -14.42
CA THR A 5 10.90 -10.66 -14.42
C THR A 5 12.27 -11.30 -14.43
N ARG A 6 12.63 -12.04 -13.37
CA ARG A 6 13.71 -13.03 -13.44
C ARG A 6 13.06 -14.32 -13.91
N ARG A 7 13.48 -14.86 -15.06
CA ARG A 7 13.03 -16.18 -15.56
C ARG A 7 13.96 -17.28 -15.04
N SER A 8 13.42 -18.24 -14.29
CA SER A 8 14.07 -19.48 -13.85
C SER A 8 13.06 -20.64 -13.95
N SER A 9 13.52 -21.84 -14.30
CA SER A 9 12.69 -23.03 -14.52
C SER A 9 12.00 -23.59 -13.25
N ARG A 10 12.18 -22.96 -12.09
CA ARG A 10 11.59 -23.31 -10.78
C ARG A 10 10.80 -22.18 -10.12
N LEU A 11 10.33 -21.17 -10.87
CA LEU A 11 9.79 -19.95 -10.28
C LEU A 11 8.55 -20.17 -9.40
N LYS A 12 8.77 -20.16 -8.08
CA LYS A 12 7.86 -19.53 -7.11
C LYS A 12 8.15 -18.03 -7.11
N GLY A 13 7.16 -17.17 -7.26
CA GLY A 13 7.38 -15.73 -7.24
C GLY A 13 6.15 -14.92 -7.66
N PHE A 14 6.19 -13.62 -7.38
CA PHE A 14 5.11 -12.69 -7.69
C PHE A 14 5.40 -11.92 -8.98
N ARG A 15 4.36 -11.73 -9.81
CA ARG A 15 4.40 -10.74 -10.90
C ARG A 15 3.79 -9.44 -10.37
N PHE A 16 4.59 -8.40 -10.30
CA PHE A 16 4.15 -7.08 -9.88
C PHE A 16 3.85 -6.19 -11.08
N LEU A 17 2.72 -5.48 -11.03
CA LEU A 17 2.43 -4.31 -11.84
C LEU A 17 2.52 -3.10 -10.91
N VAL A 18 3.36 -2.11 -11.24
CA VAL A 18 3.62 -0.95 -10.38
C VAL A 18 2.96 0.28 -10.98
N VAL A 19 2.05 0.87 -10.20
CA VAL A 19 1.43 2.16 -10.50
C VAL A 19 2.11 3.23 -9.64
N PRO A 20 2.84 4.20 -10.23
CA PRO A 20 3.49 5.26 -9.46
C PRO A 20 2.46 6.22 -8.88
N GLY A 21 2.67 6.68 -7.64
CA GLY A 21 1.83 7.69 -6.98
C GLY A 21 2.04 9.13 -7.48
N ASP A 22 3.01 9.35 -8.38
CA ASP A 22 3.64 10.67 -8.56
C ASP A 22 3.13 11.50 -9.77
N ASN A 23 2.36 10.91 -10.69
CA ASN A 23 1.86 11.66 -11.86
C ASN A 23 0.42 11.28 -12.20
N ALA A 24 -0.53 12.16 -11.85
CA ALA A 24 -1.97 11.94 -11.98
C ALA A 24 -2.42 11.53 -13.40
N ALA A 25 -1.85 12.15 -14.44
CA ALA A 25 -2.23 11.88 -15.83
C ALA A 25 -1.82 10.47 -16.28
N THR A 26 -0.59 10.04 -15.95
CA THR A 26 -0.13 8.67 -16.24
C THR A 26 -0.70 7.64 -15.27
N ARG A 27 -1.09 8.08 -14.07
CA ARG A 27 -1.59 7.20 -13.01
C ARG A 27 -2.99 6.71 -13.31
N LEU A 28 -3.90 7.57 -13.78
CA LEU A 28 -5.28 7.14 -14.10
C LEU A 28 -5.30 6.04 -15.18
N GLY A 29 -4.52 6.21 -16.25
CA GLY A 29 -4.39 5.17 -17.29
C GLY A 29 -3.77 3.87 -16.75
N ALA A 30 -2.74 3.95 -15.91
CA ALA A 30 -2.14 2.78 -15.29
C ALA A 30 -3.08 2.08 -14.28
N LEU A 31 -3.93 2.83 -13.57
CA LEU A 31 -4.97 2.28 -12.71
C LEU A 31 -6.03 1.55 -13.54
N ASP A 32 -6.45 2.12 -14.67
CA ASP A 32 -7.38 1.44 -15.59
C ASP A 32 -6.79 0.13 -16.12
N GLU A 33 -5.54 0.13 -16.57
CA GLU A 33 -4.86 -1.09 -17.02
C GLU A 33 -4.84 -2.17 -15.92
N VAL A 34 -4.49 -1.82 -14.68
CA VAL A 34 -4.34 -2.78 -13.56
C VAL A 34 -5.67 -3.30 -13.02
N PHE A 35 -6.72 -2.48 -13.00
CA PHE A 35 -7.99 -2.81 -12.35
C PHE A 35 -9.10 -3.20 -13.33
N HIS A 36 -8.94 -2.92 -14.62
CA HIS A 36 -9.92 -3.24 -15.65
C HIS A 36 -9.36 -4.22 -16.69
N ASP A 37 -8.23 -3.90 -17.33
CA ASP A 37 -7.77 -4.63 -18.52
C ASP A 37 -6.97 -5.90 -18.18
N GLU A 38 -6.02 -5.83 -17.24
CA GLU A 38 -5.24 -6.96 -16.72
C GLU A 38 -5.44 -7.09 -15.19
N PRO A 39 -6.62 -7.54 -14.72
CA PRO A 39 -6.96 -7.54 -13.30
C PRO A 39 -6.02 -8.43 -12.46
N VAL A 40 -5.39 -7.84 -11.46
CA VAL A 40 -4.43 -8.48 -10.54
C VAL A 40 -5.09 -9.35 -9.47
N ASP A 41 -4.42 -10.40 -8.99
CA ASP A 41 -4.91 -11.28 -7.90
C ASP A 41 -4.99 -10.59 -6.53
N GLY A 42 -4.22 -9.52 -6.33
CA GLY A 42 -4.34 -8.66 -5.17
C GLY A 42 -3.49 -7.41 -5.28
N VAL A 43 -3.59 -6.57 -4.25
CA VAL A 43 -3.09 -5.19 -4.27
C VAL A 43 -2.23 -4.94 -3.05
N ILE A 44 -1.08 -4.30 -3.27
CA ILE A 44 -0.29 -3.70 -2.19
C ILE A 44 -0.43 -2.20 -2.35
N HIS A 45 -1.15 -1.55 -1.44
CA HIS A 45 -1.24 -0.11 -1.38
C HIS A 45 -0.23 0.41 -0.36
N VAL A 46 0.65 1.30 -0.82
CA VAL A 46 1.79 1.78 -0.03
C VAL A 46 1.46 3.15 0.53
N VAL A 47 1.48 3.27 1.86
CA VAL A 47 1.28 4.52 2.60
C VAL A 47 2.53 4.83 3.42
N ALA A 48 2.69 6.06 3.89
CA ALA A 48 3.89 6.49 4.60
C ALA A 48 3.60 7.12 5.97
N ASN A 49 2.36 7.01 6.49
CA ASN A 49 1.98 7.64 7.77
C ASN A 49 2.31 9.14 7.77
N GLY A 50 2.04 9.82 6.66
CA GLY A 50 2.34 11.24 6.49
C GLY A 50 3.82 11.58 6.29
N TYR A 51 4.73 10.60 6.35
CA TYR A 51 6.17 10.77 6.07
C TYR A 51 6.50 10.67 4.58
N ALA A 52 5.54 10.87 3.69
CA ALA A 52 5.82 11.05 2.27
C ALA A 52 6.59 12.35 2.05
N THR A 53 7.46 12.37 1.03
CA THR A 53 8.17 13.61 0.67
C THR A 53 7.15 14.64 0.18
N PRO A 54 7.09 15.85 0.77
CA PRO A 54 6.11 16.86 0.39
C PRO A 54 6.22 17.26 -1.08
N ARG A 55 5.05 17.42 -1.73
CA ARG A 55 4.94 17.75 -3.14
C ARG A 55 4.64 19.23 -3.34
N ARG A 56 5.05 19.74 -4.50
CA ARG A 56 4.76 21.11 -4.94
C ARG A 56 3.75 21.11 -6.07
N PRO A 57 2.91 22.14 -6.17
CA PRO A 57 2.20 22.45 -7.41
C PRO A 57 3.18 22.62 -8.57
N ALA A 58 2.82 22.11 -9.75
CA ALA A 58 3.63 22.24 -10.95
C ALA A 58 3.97 23.72 -11.25
N GLY A 59 5.23 24.00 -11.58
CA GLY A 59 5.70 25.35 -11.93
C GLY A 59 6.26 26.19 -10.79
N THR A 60 6.45 25.63 -9.58
CA THR A 60 7.02 26.34 -8.42
C THR A 60 8.46 25.91 -8.10
N THR A 61 9.26 26.84 -7.56
CA THR A 61 10.67 26.61 -7.15
C THR A 61 10.83 26.73 -5.62
N GLY A 62 11.92 26.21 -5.05
CA GLY A 62 12.17 26.17 -3.58
C GLY A 62 11.64 24.91 -2.90
N ALA A 63 12.03 24.58 -1.66
CA ALA A 63 11.61 23.32 -0.99
C ALA A 63 10.07 23.25 -0.77
N ALA A 64 9.48 22.06 -0.93
CA ALA A 64 8.08 21.86 -0.56
C ALA A 64 8.01 21.59 0.94
N THR A 65 7.03 22.20 1.61
CA THR A 65 6.75 21.96 3.02
C THR A 65 5.29 21.57 3.16
N ALA A 66 5.03 20.56 3.96
CA ALA A 66 3.69 20.17 4.37
C ALA A 66 3.79 19.69 5.81
N THR A 67 2.74 19.96 6.58
CA THR A 67 2.57 19.37 7.90
C THR A 67 2.24 17.88 7.78
N LEU A 68 2.42 17.14 8.87
CA LEU A 68 2.05 15.72 8.93
C LEU A 68 0.55 15.52 8.64
N GLU A 69 -0.30 16.40 9.18
CA GLU A 69 -1.75 16.36 8.99
C GLU A 69 -2.13 16.55 7.51
N GLU A 70 -1.52 17.52 6.82
CA GLU A 70 -1.73 17.73 5.39
C GLU A 70 -1.30 16.51 4.55
N GLN A 71 -0.21 15.84 4.94
CA GLN A 71 0.24 14.63 4.27
C GLN A 71 -0.71 13.45 4.51
N LEU A 72 -1.19 13.26 5.73
CA LEU A 72 -2.19 12.22 6.05
C LEU A 72 -3.52 12.46 5.31
N ALA A 73 -3.97 13.72 5.22
CA ALA A 73 -5.14 14.08 4.43
C ALA A 73 -4.93 13.76 2.94
N ALA A 74 -3.77 14.11 2.39
CA ALA A 74 -3.44 13.80 1.00
C ALA A 74 -3.34 12.29 0.73
N GLU A 75 -2.82 11.50 1.67
CA GLU A 75 -2.83 10.03 1.60
C GLU A 75 -4.27 9.49 1.57
N LEU A 76 -5.17 10.05 2.39
CA LEU A 76 -6.57 9.63 2.45
C LEU A 76 -7.33 9.96 1.15
N GLU A 77 -7.09 11.14 0.57
CA GLU A 77 -7.64 11.51 -0.74
C GLU A 77 -7.14 10.60 -1.85
N ASP A 78 -5.84 10.28 -1.85
CA ASP A 78 -5.24 9.36 -2.82
C ASP A 78 -5.81 7.95 -2.71
N TRP A 79 -6.04 7.50 -1.47
CA TRP A 79 -6.68 6.23 -1.17
C TRP A 79 -8.08 6.16 -1.75
N ALA A 80 -8.90 7.20 -1.61
CA ALA A 80 -10.28 7.20 -2.10
C ALA A 80 -10.37 6.92 -3.61
N ILE A 81 -9.43 7.45 -4.40
CA ILE A 81 -9.33 7.19 -5.86
C ILE A 81 -9.03 5.70 -6.11
N THR A 82 -8.06 5.14 -5.38
CA THR A 82 -7.64 3.75 -5.54
C THR A 82 -8.73 2.77 -5.08
N ALA A 83 -9.35 3.04 -3.94
CA ALA A 83 -10.39 2.21 -3.33
C ALA A 83 -11.57 1.97 -4.28
N HIS A 84 -12.03 3.01 -4.98
CA HIS A 84 -13.14 2.86 -5.94
C HIS A 84 -12.81 1.87 -7.07
N ARG A 85 -11.57 1.88 -7.58
CA ARG A 85 -11.12 0.94 -8.61
C ARG A 85 -10.95 -0.48 -8.09
N ILE A 86 -10.46 -0.63 -6.86
CA ILE A 86 -10.40 -1.94 -6.17
C ILE A 86 -11.81 -2.50 -6.00
N ALA A 87 -12.77 -1.71 -5.53
CA ALA A 87 -14.16 -2.14 -5.36
C ALA A 87 -14.75 -2.61 -6.69
N SER A 88 -14.57 -1.81 -7.75
CA SER A 88 -15.05 -2.14 -9.10
C SER A 88 -14.45 -3.45 -9.63
N MET A 89 -13.15 -3.68 -9.41
CA MET A 89 -12.49 -4.94 -9.75
C MET A 89 -13.05 -6.11 -8.93
N ALA A 90 -13.15 -5.97 -7.61
CA ALA A 90 -13.60 -7.02 -6.71
C ALA A 90 -15.03 -7.48 -6.98
N VAL A 91 -15.95 -6.55 -7.29
CA VAL A 91 -17.35 -6.87 -7.62
C VAL A 91 -17.44 -7.73 -8.89
N ARG A 92 -16.69 -7.35 -9.94
CA ARG A 92 -16.67 -8.06 -11.23
C ARG A 92 -16.04 -9.45 -11.17
N ARG A 93 -15.27 -9.74 -10.12
CA ARG A 93 -14.51 -10.97 -10.04
C ARG A 93 -15.26 -12.09 -9.30
N ASP A 94 -15.06 -13.30 -9.79
CA ASP A 94 -15.60 -14.52 -9.18
C ASP A 94 -14.73 -15.06 -8.04
N ARG A 95 -13.48 -14.61 -7.94
CA ARG A 95 -12.53 -14.99 -6.88
C ARG A 95 -12.31 -13.83 -5.91
N PRO A 96 -12.11 -14.10 -4.60
CA PRO A 96 -11.72 -13.08 -3.64
C PRO A 96 -10.44 -12.37 -4.07
N VAL A 97 -10.36 -11.08 -3.73
CA VAL A 97 -9.18 -10.24 -3.89
C VAL A 97 -8.58 -10.01 -2.51
N TRP A 98 -7.25 -9.97 -2.43
CA TRP A 98 -6.56 -9.55 -1.21
C TRP A 98 -5.96 -8.15 -1.38
N LEU A 99 -5.97 -7.39 -0.30
CA LEU A 99 -5.40 -6.06 -0.18
C LEU A 99 -4.46 -6.03 1.03
N VAL A 100 -3.23 -5.57 0.81
CA VAL A 100 -2.28 -5.26 1.88
C VAL A 100 -2.04 -3.75 1.90
N ILE A 101 -2.29 -3.11 3.02
CA ILE A 101 -1.83 -1.75 3.31
C ILE A 101 -0.42 -1.87 3.89
N ALA A 102 0.58 -1.53 3.09
CA ALA A 102 1.98 -1.52 3.50
C ALA A 102 2.34 -0.14 4.05
N VAL A 103 2.41 -0.01 5.37
CA VAL A 103 2.75 1.25 6.04
C VAL A 103 4.27 1.38 6.11
N THR A 104 4.83 2.20 5.23
CA THR A 104 6.28 2.33 5.03
C THR A 104 6.91 3.34 5.98
N LYS A 105 8.25 3.28 6.07
CA LYS A 105 9.07 4.16 6.91
C LYS A 105 8.86 3.93 8.40
N ALA A 106 8.61 2.68 8.77
CA ALA A 106 8.46 2.24 10.16
C ALA A 106 9.65 2.61 11.07
N ASP A 107 10.81 2.93 10.50
CA ASP A 107 11.95 3.49 11.22
C ASP A 107 11.71 4.90 11.80
N LEU A 108 10.75 5.66 11.27
CA LEU A 108 10.44 7.03 11.70
C LEU A 108 9.40 7.09 12.83
N TYR A 109 8.69 6.00 13.12
CA TYR A 109 7.66 5.90 14.14
C TYR A 109 7.77 4.57 14.90
N ALA A 110 9.00 4.14 15.18
CA ALA A 110 9.29 2.82 15.73
C ALA A 110 8.65 2.54 17.09
N ASP A 111 8.42 3.59 17.87
CA ASP A 111 7.83 3.53 19.22
C ASP A 111 6.30 3.50 19.18
N ASP A 112 5.68 3.99 18.10
CA ASP A 112 4.22 4.12 17.93
C ASP A 112 3.68 3.11 16.89
N LEU A 113 4.40 2.02 16.63
CA LEU A 113 4.10 1.06 15.57
C LEU A 113 2.68 0.51 15.65
N ASP A 114 2.24 0.11 16.84
CA ASP A 114 0.94 -0.51 17.04
C ASP A 114 -0.20 0.49 16.81
N ASP A 115 -0.05 1.73 17.31
CA ASP A 115 -1.02 2.81 17.10
C ASP A 115 -1.13 3.19 15.63
N VAL A 116 0.00 3.23 14.92
CA VAL A 116 0.01 3.50 13.47
C VAL A 116 -0.64 2.34 12.70
N VAL A 117 -0.36 1.09 13.04
CA VAL A 117 -1.00 -0.06 12.39
C VAL A 117 -2.51 -0.05 12.67
N ASP A 118 -2.92 0.27 13.90
CA ASP A 118 -4.33 0.39 14.28
C ASP A 118 -5.03 1.50 13.47
N TYR A 119 -4.38 2.65 13.27
CA TYR A 119 -4.91 3.72 12.41
C TYR A 119 -5.25 3.21 11.00
N TYR A 120 -4.45 2.32 10.41
CA TYR A 120 -4.74 1.77 9.08
C TYR A 120 -5.59 0.49 9.11
N SER A 121 -5.95 -0.05 10.28
CA SER A 121 -6.64 -1.35 10.40
C SER A 121 -8.16 -1.23 10.32
N PRO A 122 -8.85 -2.16 9.60
CA PRO A 122 -10.32 -2.15 9.54
C PRO A 122 -10.97 -2.20 10.93
N GLY A 123 -12.01 -1.40 11.17
CA GLY A 123 -12.74 -1.37 12.44
C GLY A 123 -12.09 -0.58 13.58
N SER A 124 -10.92 0.04 13.41
CA SER A 124 -10.30 0.87 14.47
C SER A 124 -11.01 2.20 14.73
N GLY A 125 -11.88 2.64 13.82
CA GLY A 125 -12.62 3.90 13.91
C GLY A 125 -11.82 5.13 13.46
N SER A 126 -10.59 4.95 12.98
CA SER A 126 -9.83 6.03 12.35
C SER A 126 -10.48 6.51 11.03
N PRO A 127 -10.12 7.71 10.53
CA PRO A 127 -10.55 8.18 9.22
C PRO A 127 -10.16 7.23 8.06
N PHE A 128 -8.97 6.63 8.10
CA PHE A 128 -8.52 5.70 7.07
C PHE A 128 -9.23 4.34 7.18
N ALA A 129 -9.39 3.84 8.40
CA ALA A 129 -10.14 2.61 8.68
C ALA A 129 -11.59 2.71 8.22
N ALA A 130 -12.25 3.85 8.44
CA ALA A 130 -13.59 4.11 7.93
C ALA A 130 -13.66 3.96 6.40
N LYS A 131 -12.66 4.47 5.67
CA LYS A 131 -12.57 4.29 4.21
C LYS A 131 -12.28 2.85 3.78
N LEU A 132 -11.55 2.07 4.59
CA LEU A 132 -11.39 0.64 4.34
C LEU A 132 -12.69 -0.13 4.55
N ASP A 133 -13.45 0.22 5.59
CA ASP A 133 -14.74 -0.42 5.86
C ASP A 133 -15.78 -0.05 4.78
N GLU A 134 -15.80 1.20 4.31
CA GLU A 134 -16.57 1.61 3.13
C GLU A 134 -16.19 0.77 1.89
N LEU A 135 -14.90 0.59 1.62
CA LEU A 135 -14.42 -0.26 0.51
C LEU A 135 -14.91 -1.70 0.66
N ARG A 136 -14.79 -2.30 1.85
CA ARG A 136 -15.22 -3.69 2.09
C ARG A 136 -16.72 -3.84 1.90
N ALA A 137 -17.52 -2.86 2.34
CA ALA A 137 -18.96 -2.84 2.10
C ALA A 137 -19.29 -2.78 0.60
N LEU A 138 -18.60 -1.92 -0.16
CA LEU A 138 -18.79 -1.78 -1.61
C LEU A 138 -18.35 -3.01 -2.41
N ALA A 139 -17.22 -3.62 -2.05
CA ALA A 139 -16.70 -4.82 -2.70
C ALA A 139 -17.52 -6.09 -2.39
N GLY A 140 -18.37 -6.03 -1.36
CA GLY A 140 -18.96 -7.18 -0.70
C GLY A 140 -17.94 -7.81 0.25
N SER A 141 -18.18 -7.71 1.56
CA SER A 141 -17.16 -8.00 2.59
C SER A 141 -16.50 -9.38 2.51
N ALA A 142 -17.15 -10.38 1.91
CA ALA A 142 -16.60 -11.73 1.70
C ALA A 142 -15.65 -11.84 0.50
N LYS A 143 -15.66 -10.86 -0.43
CA LYS A 143 -14.82 -10.82 -1.62
C LYS A 143 -13.50 -10.08 -1.43
N LEU A 144 -13.31 -9.37 -0.31
CA LEU A 144 -12.11 -8.58 -0.06
C LEU A 144 -11.51 -8.89 1.33
N SER A 145 -10.31 -9.45 1.33
CA SER A 145 -9.47 -9.55 2.53
C SER A 145 -8.54 -8.35 2.62
N VAL A 146 -8.35 -7.82 3.83
CA VAL A 146 -7.51 -6.64 4.09
C VAL A 146 -6.55 -6.98 5.22
N ASP A 147 -5.25 -6.80 4.97
CA ASP A 147 -4.20 -6.88 5.98
C ASP A 147 -3.42 -5.57 6.02
N VAL A 148 -2.89 -5.24 7.19
CA VAL A 148 -2.04 -4.06 7.39
C VAL A 148 -0.71 -4.53 7.94
N LEU A 149 0.38 -4.11 7.31
CA LEU A 149 1.72 -4.51 7.72
C LEU A 149 2.66 -3.30 7.73
N PRO A 150 3.38 -3.07 8.84
CA PRO A 150 4.46 -2.09 8.86
C PRO A 150 5.64 -2.62 8.05
N VAL A 151 6.27 -1.73 7.29
CA VAL A 151 7.43 -2.04 6.46
C VAL A 151 8.47 -0.95 6.63
N SER A 152 9.73 -1.33 6.70
CA SER A 152 10.81 -0.41 6.40
C SER A 152 11.84 -1.08 5.50
N SER A 153 12.42 -0.29 4.62
CA SER A 153 13.60 -0.66 3.82
C SER A 153 14.89 -0.09 4.41
N GLN A 154 14.78 0.70 5.48
CA GLN A 154 15.89 1.27 6.23
C GLN A 154 15.97 0.62 7.60
N GLY A 155 17.18 0.45 8.12
CA GLY A 155 17.38 -0.15 9.44
C GLY A 155 18.85 -0.43 9.72
N GLY A 156 19.27 -0.19 10.96
CA GLY A 156 20.64 -0.43 11.39
C GLY A 156 21.63 0.70 11.10
N ASP A 157 21.17 1.81 10.51
CA ASP A 157 21.94 3.06 10.48
C ASP A 157 22.00 3.69 11.88
N ARG A 158 23.05 4.50 12.12
CA ARG A 158 23.32 5.10 13.45
C ARG A 158 22.16 5.94 14.01
N ASN A 159 21.31 6.47 13.12
CA ASN A 159 20.14 7.29 13.47
C ASN A 159 18.80 6.55 13.29
N SER A 160 18.82 5.27 12.91
CA SER A 160 17.58 4.52 12.70
C SER A 160 17.06 3.97 14.04
N ALA A 161 15.79 4.22 14.33
CA ALA A 161 15.14 3.69 15.52
C ALA A 161 14.88 2.17 15.44
N ILE A 162 15.06 1.55 14.27
CA ILE A 162 14.94 0.10 14.08
C ILE A 162 16.26 -0.52 13.62
N SER A 163 16.54 -1.72 14.12
CA SER A 163 17.69 -2.50 13.66
C SER A 163 17.49 -3.04 12.24
N SER A 164 18.58 -3.30 11.53
CA SER A 164 18.56 -3.96 10.21
C SER A 164 17.84 -5.31 10.25
N LYS A 165 17.99 -6.05 11.36
CA LYS A 165 17.28 -7.31 11.62
C LYS A 165 15.76 -7.11 11.71
N LYS A 166 15.30 -6.08 12.45
CA LYS A 166 13.86 -5.78 12.59
C LYS A 166 13.27 -5.32 11.24
N SER A 167 13.99 -4.46 10.52
CA SER A 167 13.62 -4.01 9.16
C SER A 167 13.49 -5.18 8.18
N SER A 168 14.48 -6.07 8.15
CA SER A 168 14.43 -7.30 7.31
C SER A 168 13.25 -8.20 7.68
N ALA A 169 12.99 -8.38 8.99
CA ALA A 169 11.88 -9.20 9.47
C ALA A 169 10.50 -8.65 9.04
N MET A 170 10.34 -7.31 8.94
CA MET A 170 9.11 -6.70 8.42
C MET A 170 8.89 -7.01 6.93
N VAL A 171 9.96 -6.95 6.13
CA VAL A 171 9.90 -7.31 4.71
C VAL A 171 9.62 -8.81 4.53
N ASP A 172 10.24 -9.66 5.34
CA ASP A 172 10.00 -11.10 5.32
C ASP A 172 8.55 -11.42 5.73
N ALA A 173 8.01 -10.73 6.74
CA ALA A 173 6.61 -10.88 7.15
C ALA A 173 5.63 -10.52 6.03
N LEU A 174 5.90 -9.43 5.29
CA LEU A 174 5.14 -9.08 4.09
C LEU A 174 5.23 -10.19 3.03
N ALA A 175 6.42 -10.69 2.72
CA ALA A 175 6.60 -11.75 1.74
C ALA A 175 5.86 -13.05 2.12
N VAL A 176 5.94 -13.44 3.39
CA VAL A 176 5.20 -14.59 3.93
C VAL A 176 3.70 -14.38 3.80
N ARG A 177 3.19 -13.20 4.16
CA ARG A 177 1.76 -12.91 4.07
C ARG A 177 1.25 -12.93 2.63
N LEU A 178 2.00 -12.33 1.70
CA LEU A 178 1.68 -12.39 0.28
C LEU A 178 1.64 -13.84 -0.24
N ALA A 179 2.55 -14.71 0.23
CA ALA A 179 2.54 -16.12 -0.16
C ALA A 179 1.30 -16.86 0.35
N GLN A 180 0.88 -16.59 1.59
CA GLN A 180 -0.35 -17.15 2.15
C GLN A 180 -1.60 -16.70 1.36
N LEU A 181 -1.72 -15.39 1.09
CA LEU A 181 -2.87 -14.82 0.40
C LEU A 181 -2.99 -15.26 -1.06
N SER A 182 -1.86 -15.57 -1.71
CA SER A 182 -1.81 -16.03 -3.10
C SER A 182 -1.90 -17.56 -3.25
N GLY A 183 -2.04 -18.31 -2.16
CA GLY A 183 -2.12 -19.78 -2.20
C GLY A 183 -0.79 -20.48 -2.59
N HIS A 184 0.35 -19.82 -2.37
CA HIS A 184 1.68 -20.37 -2.64
C HIS A 184 2.27 -21.19 -1.47
N VAL A 185 1.49 -21.40 -0.42
CA VAL A 185 1.83 -22.16 0.80
C VAL A 185 1.16 -23.53 0.78
#